data_AF-A0A919P5Z1-F1
#
_entry.id   AF-A0A919P5Z1-F1
#
_cell.length_a   1.000
_cell.length_b   1.000
_cell.length_c   1.000
_cell.angle_alpha   90.00
_cell.angle_beta   90.00
_cell.angle_gamma   90.00
#
_symmetry.space_group_name_H-M   'P 1'
#
loop_
_entity.id
_entity.type
_entity.pdbx_description
1 polymer ?
#
loop_
_entity_poly.entity_id
_entity_poly.type
_entity_poly.pdbx_seq_one_letter_code
_entity_poly.pdbx_strand_id
1 'polypeptide(L)'
;MTTVHRLLDDAFAGVDLTPEVQELKEEIRTNLEARALELTSAGVAADDAARTAFDELGDVRALVADAAAPDTRPASGPGQRHAQAALRHKVRPKPGFVVGVVLASLVGAAALAVATLGALAVVDVPTGVVLAAVAVVALAVGWVTGASLAQETTTNHPLPPGRAAGYGVGAALVVIGGGLAGAVALLPLAAGWYVLAGLEIVAGACGLSALAATQTNRKKAWARDAERDFAADNRFDQDPAAAARFGIYTAILWIAAFVLFVVLGLTVGWAWSWLALVGAFLVMMLLLARMLFGHQDRARA
;
A
#
# COMPACT_ATOMS: atom_id res chain seq x y z
N MET A 1 -34.19 -31.20 -37.62
CA MET A 1 -34.06 -30.92 -36.19
C MET A 1 -32.59 -30.70 -35.87
N THR A 2 -32.16 -29.47 -36.08
CA THR A 2 -30.84 -28.94 -35.72
C THR A 2 -31.00 -28.18 -34.42
N THR A 3 -30.63 -28.80 -33.30
CA THR A 3 -30.61 -28.14 -32.00
C THR A 3 -29.36 -27.27 -31.84
N VAL A 4 -29.45 -26.19 -31.05
CA VAL A 4 -28.33 -25.29 -30.69
C VAL A 4 -27.11 -26.08 -30.23
N HIS A 5 -27.34 -27.13 -29.43
CA HIS A 5 -26.31 -28.04 -28.96
C HIS A 5 -25.49 -28.67 -30.10
N ARG A 6 -26.15 -29.14 -31.16
CA ARG A 6 -25.47 -29.79 -32.30
C ARG A 6 -24.65 -28.80 -33.12
N LEU A 7 -25.16 -27.60 -33.35
CA LEU A 7 -24.43 -26.54 -34.08
C LEU A 7 -23.20 -26.07 -33.29
N LEU A 8 -23.33 -25.98 -31.96
CA LEU A 8 -22.22 -25.62 -31.09
C LEU A 8 -21.17 -26.73 -31.00
N ASP A 9 -21.58 -28.00 -30.94
CA ASP A 9 -20.64 -29.12 -30.96
C ASP A 9 -19.88 -29.22 -32.28
N ASP A 10 -20.55 -29.00 -33.41
CA ASP A 10 -19.93 -28.95 -34.73
C ASP A 10 -18.93 -27.77 -34.85
N ALA A 11 -19.22 -26.64 -34.20
CA ALA A 11 -18.35 -25.45 -34.21
C ALA A 11 -17.06 -25.63 -33.38
N PHE A 12 -17.14 -26.38 -32.28
CA PHE A 12 -16.02 -26.69 -31.40
C PHE A 12 -15.33 -28.02 -31.75
N ALA A 13 -15.74 -28.69 -32.83
CA ALA A 13 -15.16 -29.96 -33.26
C ALA A 13 -13.67 -29.80 -33.62
N GLY A 14 -12.80 -30.57 -32.96
CA GLY A 14 -11.36 -30.55 -33.20
C GLY A 14 -10.57 -29.47 -32.44
N VAL A 15 -11.20 -28.79 -31.47
CA VAL A 15 -10.55 -27.81 -30.60
C VAL A 15 -10.17 -28.49 -29.28
N ASP A 16 -8.95 -28.24 -28.80
CA ASP A 16 -8.49 -28.75 -27.51
C ASP A 16 -9.32 -28.17 -26.36
N LEU A 17 -9.82 -29.04 -25.49
CA LEU A 17 -10.72 -28.67 -24.40
C LEU A 17 -9.90 -28.13 -23.20
N THR A 18 -9.59 -26.84 -23.21
CA THR A 18 -9.04 -26.13 -22.04
C THR A 18 -10.17 -25.59 -21.15
N PRO A 19 -9.92 -25.28 -19.86
CA PRO A 19 -10.92 -24.67 -18.99
C PRO A 19 -11.55 -23.39 -19.58
N GLU A 20 -10.74 -22.58 -20.25
CA GLU A 20 -11.15 -21.33 -20.90
C GLU A 20 -12.04 -21.58 -22.12
N VAL A 21 -11.71 -22.57 -22.95
CA VAL A 21 -12.54 -23.00 -24.09
C VAL A 21 -13.87 -23.59 -23.60
N GLN A 22 -13.86 -24.27 -22.46
CA GLN A 22 -15.07 -24.82 -21.86
C GLN A 22 -15.98 -23.73 -21.30
N GLU A 23 -15.43 -22.72 -20.62
CA GLU A 23 -16.19 -21.56 -20.13
C GLU A 23 -16.81 -20.77 -21.29
N LEU A 24 -16.03 -20.50 -22.35
CA LEU A 24 -16.52 -19.84 -23.56
C LEU A 24 -17.66 -20.63 -24.22
N LYS A 25 -17.56 -21.96 -24.27
CA LYS A 25 -18.62 -22.83 -24.81
C LYS A 25 -19.91 -22.73 -24.00
N GLU A 26 -19.85 -22.62 -22.67
CA GLU A 26 -21.03 -22.46 -21.82
C GLU A 26 -21.65 -21.05 -21.96
N GLU A 27 -20.82 -20.01 -22.08
CA GLU A 27 -21.28 -18.64 -22.30
C GLU A 27 -22.02 -18.49 -23.64
N ILE A 28 -21.40 -18.98 -24.73
CA ILE A 28 -22.00 -18.94 -26.07
C ILE A 28 -23.29 -19.76 -26.11
N ARG A 29 -23.32 -20.94 -25.46
CA ARG A 29 -24.54 -21.75 -25.37
C ARG A 29 -25.69 -20.97 -24.75
N THR A 30 -25.43 -20.35 -23.60
CA THR A 30 -26.45 -19.60 -22.85
C THR A 30 -27.01 -18.46 -23.69
N ASN A 31 -26.15 -17.71 -24.38
CA ASN A 31 -26.57 -16.61 -25.25
C ASN A 31 -27.34 -17.10 -26.49
N LEU A 32 -26.90 -18.18 -27.14
CA LEU A 32 -27.59 -18.76 -28.30
C LEU A 32 -28.97 -19.33 -27.91
N GLU A 33 -29.10 -19.97 -26.76
CA GLU A 33 -30.38 -20.47 -26.26
C GLU A 33 -31.35 -19.32 -25.96
N ALA A 34 -30.88 -18.26 -25.31
CA ALA A 34 -31.68 -17.06 -25.07
C ALA A 34 -32.15 -16.42 -26.38
N ARG A 35 -31.26 -16.27 -27.37
CA ARG A 35 -31.58 -15.66 -28.66
C ARG A 35 -32.51 -16.52 -29.52
N ALA A 36 -32.30 -17.83 -29.54
CA ALA A 36 -33.20 -18.75 -30.25
C ALA A 36 -34.61 -18.75 -29.63
N LEU A 37 -34.72 -18.61 -28.30
CA LEU A 37 -36.01 -18.47 -27.61
C LEU A 37 -36.72 -17.17 -27.99
N GLU A 38 -36.00 -16.05 -28.08
CA GLU A 38 -36.56 -14.78 -28.54
C GLU A 38 -37.12 -14.90 -29.96
N LEU A 39 -36.35 -15.47 -30.90
CA LEU A 39 -36.79 -15.64 -32.29
C LEU A 39 -38.00 -16.58 -32.41
N THR A 40 -38.03 -17.64 -31.60
CA THR A 40 -39.18 -18.55 -31.53
C THR A 40 -40.41 -17.85 -30.98
N SER A 41 -40.24 -16.97 -29.99
CA SER A 41 -41.33 -16.15 -29.43
C SER A 41 -41.88 -15.13 -30.43
N ALA A 42 -41.05 -14.70 -31.39
CA ALA A 42 -41.42 -13.85 -32.52
C ALA A 42 -42.07 -14.63 -33.69
N GLY A 43 -42.28 -15.94 -33.55
CA GLY A 43 -42.98 -16.78 -34.52
C GLY A 43 -42.09 -17.49 -35.55
N VAL A 44 -40.77 -17.44 -35.39
CA VAL A 44 -39.83 -18.22 -36.21
C VAL A 44 -39.86 -19.69 -35.79
N ALA A 45 -39.80 -20.61 -36.76
CA ALA A 45 -39.72 -22.04 -36.45
C ALA A 45 -38.42 -22.36 -35.68
N ALA A 46 -38.49 -23.23 -34.68
CA ALA A 46 -37.36 -23.48 -33.77
C ALA A 46 -36.04 -23.86 -34.47
N ASP A 47 -36.10 -24.64 -35.55
CA ASP A 47 -34.91 -25.02 -36.34
C ASP A 47 -34.29 -23.81 -37.08
N ASP A 48 -35.12 -22.89 -37.55
CA ASP A 48 -34.68 -21.68 -38.26
C ASP A 48 -34.21 -20.60 -37.28
N ALA A 49 -34.82 -20.53 -36.10
CA ALA A 49 -34.39 -19.66 -35.00
C ALA A 49 -32.99 -20.02 -34.51
N ALA A 50 -32.69 -21.31 -34.35
CA ALA A 50 -31.38 -21.79 -33.93
C ALA A 50 -30.28 -21.47 -34.96
N ARG A 51 -30.59 -21.60 -36.26
CA ARG A 51 -29.65 -21.26 -37.35
C ARG A 51 -29.43 -19.76 -37.45
N THR A 52 -30.50 -18.97 -37.38
CA THR A 52 -30.43 -17.51 -37.44
C THR A 52 -29.64 -16.95 -36.25
N ALA A 53 -29.88 -17.46 -35.03
CA ALA A 53 -29.10 -17.08 -33.86
C ALA A 53 -27.61 -17.42 -33.99
N PHE A 54 -27.30 -18.54 -34.64
CA PHE A 54 -25.91 -18.96 -34.89
C PHE A 54 -25.25 -18.08 -35.96
N ASP A 55 -25.96 -17.72 -37.04
CA ASP A 55 -25.48 -16.84 -38.10
C ASP A 55 -25.25 -15.40 -37.59
N GLU A 56 -26.10 -14.91 -36.67
CA GLU A 56 -25.93 -13.61 -36.00
C GLU A 56 -24.66 -13.54 -35.13
N LEU A 57 -24.16 -14.68 -34.65
CA LEU A 57 -22.97 -14.77 -33.81
C LEU A 57 -21.66 -14.50 -34.60
N GLY A 58 -21.71 -14.64 -35.93
CA GLY A 58 -20.56 -14.41 -36.81
C GLY A 58 -19.54 -15.57 -36.78
N ASP A 59 -18.25 -15.26 -37.01
CA ASP A 59 -17.20 -16.28 -37.13
C ASP A 59 -16.79 -16.85 -35.75
N VAL A 60 -17.55 -17.87 -35.32
CA VAL A 60 -17.30 -18.61 -34.06
C VAL A 60 -15.93 -19.27 -34.04
N ARG A 61 -15.42 -19.69 -35.21
CA ARG A 61 -14.09 -20.32 -35.29
C ARG A 61 -12.97 -19.31 -35.03
N ALA A 62 -13.15 -18.06 -35.43
CA ALA A 62 -12.23 -16.98 -35.05
C ALA A 62 -12.24 -16.73 -33.53
N LEU A 63 -13.41 -16.71 -32.90
CA LEU A 63 -13.53 -16.55 -31.44
C LEU A 63 -12.88 -17.70 -30.66
N VAL A 64 -13.08 -18.93 -31.14
CA VAL A 64 -12.48 -20.12 -30.54
C VAL A 64 -10.97 -20.16 -30.76
N ALA A 65 -10.49 -19.73 -31.94
CA ALA A 65 -9.06 -19.61 -32.21
C ALA A 65 -8.38 -18.57 -31.32
N ASP A 66 -9.06 -17.48 -30.98
CA ASP A 66 -8.55 -16.43 -30.08
C ASP A 66 -8.51 -16.90 -28.61
N ALA A 67 -9.47 -17.76 -28.21
CA ALA A 67 -9.51 -18.36 -26.88
C ALA A 67 -8.57 -19.56 -26.72
N ALA A 68 -8.36 -20.34 -27.78
CA ALA A 68 -7.42 -21.45 -27.83
C ALA A 68 -5.99 -21.00 -28.13
N ALA A 69 -5.81 -19.76 -28.61
CA ALA A 69 -4.48 -19.17 -28.75
C ALA A 69 -3.82 -19.18 -27.37
N PRO A 70 -2.58 -19.70 -27.25
CA PRO A 70 -1.84 -19.60 -25.99
C PRO A 70 -1.83 -18.12 -25.59
N ASP A 71 -2.24 -17.82 -24.36
CA ASP A 71 -2.37 -16.47 -23.84
C ASP A 71 -0.99 -15.78 -23.95
N THR A 72 -0.77 -15.11 -25.07
CA THR A 72 0.45 -14.35 -25.37
C THR A 72 0.39 -12.98 -24.71
N ARG A 73 -0.73 -12.65 -24.04
CA ARG A 73 -0.74 -11.56 -23.09
C ARG A 73 0.29 -11.90 -22.02
N PRO A 74 1.27 -11.03 -21.76
CA PRO A 74 2.25 -11.29 -20.73
C PRO A 74 1.47 -11.58 -19.45
N ALA A 75 1.63 -12.80 -18.90
CA ALA A 75 1.02 -13.19 -17.63
C ALA A 75 1.22 -12.02 -16.67
N SER A 76 0.12 -11.34 -16.33
CA SER A 76 0.22 -10.07 -15.61
C SER A 76 1.11 -10.27 -14.40
N GLY A 77 2.21 -9.51 -14.35
CA GLY A 77 3.25 -9.74 -13.36
C GLY A 77 2.66 -9.68 -11.94
N PRO A 78 3.31 -10.28 -10.94
CA PRO A 78 2.82 -10.29 -9.55
C PRO A 78 2.39 -8.89 -9.06
N GLY A 79 3.14 -7.85 -9.45
CA GLY A 79 2.80 -6.45 -9.15
C GLY A 79 1.53 -5.94 -9.84
N GLN A 80 1.24 -6.36 -11.08
CA GLN A 80 0.00 -6.03 -11.77
C GLN A 80 -1.20 -6.73 -11.16
N ARG A 81 -1.07 -8.02 -10.79
CA ARG A 81 -2.13 -8.75 -10.08
C ARG A 81 -2.44 -8.10 -8.73
N HIS A 82 -1.41 -7.70 -7.99
CA HIS A 82 -1.57 -6.96 -6.73
C HIS A 82 -2.28 -5.61 -6.93
N ALA A 83 -1.87 -4.85 -7.94
CA ALA A 83 -2.50 -3.57 -8.26
C ALA A 83 -3.98 -3.73 -8.65
N GLN A 84 -4.31 -4.75 -9.45
CA GLN A 84 -5.69 -5.06 -9.81
C GLN A 84 -6.52 -5.49 -8.60
N ALA A 85 -5.99 -6.35 -7.72
CA ALA A 85 -6.65 -6.74 -6.48
C ALA A 85 -6.91 -5.52 -5.57
N ALA A 86 -5.93 -4.63 -5.44
CA ALA A 86 -6.07 -3.39 -4.67
C ALA A 86 -7.13 -2.45 -5.24
N LEU A 87 -7.29 -2.39 -6.58
CA LEU A 87 -8.35 -1.63 -7.23
C LEU A 87 -9.73 -2.24 -6.99
N ARG A 88 -9.85 -3.57 -7.09
CA ARG A 88 -11.11 -4.30 -6.84
C ARG A 88 -11.59 -4.14 -5.40
N HIS A 89 -10.67 -4.17 -4.43
CA HIS A 89 -10.99 -4.03 -3.00
C HIS A 89 -10.87 -2.60 -2.46
N LYS A 90 -10.79 -1.60 -3.35
CA LYS A 90 -10.54 -0.21 -2.96
C LYS A 90 -11.65 0.31 -2.05
N VAL A 91 -11.26 0.67 -0.82
CA VAL A 91 -12.16 1.34 0.13
C VAL A 91 -11.93 2.84 0.07
N ARG A 92 -13.00 3.61 -0.15
CA ARG A 92 -12.95 5.06 -0.09
C ARG A 92 -13.07 5.54 1.36
N PRO A 93 -12.19 6.44 1.83
CA PRO A 93 -12.35 7.05 3.14
C PRO A 93 -13.67 7.81 3.26
N LYS A 94 -14.23 7.87 4.46
CA LYS A 94 -15.44 8.65 4.72
C LYS A 94 -15.15 10.15 4.49
N PRO A 95 -16.01 10.90 3.79
CA PRO A 95 -15.75 12.33 3.53
C PRO A 95 -15.51 13.15 4.80
N GLY A 96 -16.28 12.88 5.87
CA GLY A 96 -16.10 13.55 7.16
C GLY A 96 -14.74 13.28 7.81
N PHE A 97 -14.16 12.08 7.62
CA PHE A 97 -12.80 11.79 8.07
C PHE A 97 -11.77 12.64 7.32
N VAL A 98 -11.89 12.73 5.99
CA VAL A 98 -10.97 13.52 5.17
C VAL A 98 -11.00 14.99 5.56
N VAL A 99 -12.22 15.56 5.66
CA VAL A 99 -12.39 16.97 6.08
C VAL A 99 -11.84 17.17 7.49
N GLY A 100 -12.14 16.27 8.43
CA GLY A 100 -11.65 16.35 9.81
C GLY A 100 -10.12 16.33 9.90
N VAL A 101 -9.45 15.41 9.20
CA VAL A 101 -7.98 15.33 9.17
C VAL A 101 -7.37 16.57 8.54
N VAL A 102 -7.94 17.08 7.44
CA VAL A 102 -7.43 18.30 6.79
C VAL A 102 -7.56 19.49 7.73
N LEU A 103 -8.71 19.71 8.36
CA LEU A 103 -8.91 20.81 9.30
C LEU A 103 -8.00 20.68 10.53
N ALA A 104 -7.89 19.48 11.11
CA ALA A 104 -7.01 19.24 12.24
C ALA A 104 -5.54 19.49 11.88
N SER A 105 -5.11 19.09 10.68
CA SER A 105 -3.75 19.33 10.19
C SER A 105 -3.46 20.81 9.94
N LEU A 106 -4.42 21.56 9.38
CA LEU A 106 -4.28 23.00 9.16
C LEU A 106 -4.18 23.76 10.50
N VAL A 107 -5.07 23.43 11.46
CA VAL A 107 -5.04 24.01 12.80
C VAL A 107 -3.75 23.65 13.53
N GLY A 108 -3.32 22.39 13.45
CA GLY A 108 -2.07 21.91 14.02
C GLY A 108 -0.85 22.61 13.40
N ALA A 109 -0.81 22.76 12.08
CA ALA A 109 0.27 23.46 11.39
C ALA A 109 0.34 24.95 11.75
N ALA A 110 -0.82 25.63 11.82
CA ALA A 110 -0.87 27.02 12.25
C ALA A 110 -0.42 27.19 13.71
N ALA A 111 -0.87 26.32 14.61
CA ALA A 111 -0.44 26.32 16.00
C ALA A 111 1.06 26.03 16.13
N LEU A 112 1.60 25.08 15.35
CA LEU A 112 3.02 24.81 15.33
C LEU A 112 3.83 26.03 14.88
N ALA A 113 3.37 26.72 13.83
CA ALA A 113 4.01 27.95 13.36
C ALA A 113 4.02 29.03 14.45
N VAL A 114 2.89 29.27 15.13
CA VAL A 114 2.81 30.21 16.25
C VAL A 114 3.74 29.82 17.39
N ALA A 115 3.75 28.54 17.78
CA ALA A 115 4.61 28.03 18.83
C ALA A 115 6.09 28.21 18.50
N THR A 116 6.51 27.87 17.28
CA THR A 116 7.91 28.00 16.83
C THR A 116 8.34 29.46 16.72
N LEU A 117 7.54 30.32 16.09
CA LEU A 117 7.87 31.75 15.94
C LEU A 117 7.95 32.46 17.29
N GLY A 118 7.03 32.14 18.21
CA GLY A 118 7.04 32.67 19.57
C GLY A 118 8.21 32.16 20.41
N ALA A 119 8.49 30.84 20.36
CA ALA A 119 9.59 30.24 21.11
C ALA A 119 10.98 30.75 20.66
N LEU A 120 11.14 31.03 19.36
CA LEU A 120 12.38 31.59 18.81
C LEU A 120 12.46 33.12 18.91
N ALA A 121 11.47 33.77 19.55
CA ALA A 121 11.36 35.23 19.66
C ALA A 121 11.40 35.97 18.31
N VAL A 122 10.96 35.30 17.22
CA VAL A 122 10.81 35.92 15.89
C VAL A 122 9.60 36.86 15.88
N VAL A 123 8.55 36.49 16.64
CA VAL A 123 7.35 37.29 16.89
C VAL A 123 7.13 37.35 18.39
N ASP A 124 6.77 38.53 18.91
CA ASP A 124 6.44 38.69 20.32
C ASP A 124 5.09 38.02 20.61
N VAL A 125 5.16 36.81 21.18
CA VAL A 125 4.01 35.99 21.53
C VAL A 125 4.08 35.67 23.02
N PRO A 126 3.02 35.94 23.80
CA PRO A 126 3.03 35.62 25.23
C PRO A 126 3.30 34.14 25.47
N THR A 127 4.11 33.82 26.48
CA THR A 127 4.49 32.43 26.82
C THR A 127 3.28 31.51 26.97
N GLY A 128 2.20 31.99 27.58
CA GLY A 128 0.95 31.21 27.70
C GLY A 128 0.33 30.83 26.36
N VAL A 129 0.45 31.69 25.34
CA VAL A 129 -0.02 31.42 23.98
C VAL A 129 0.87 30.39 23.28
N VAL A 130 2.20 30.46 23.48
CA VAL A 130 3.13 29.44 22.96
C VAL A 130 2.80 28.06 23.55
N LEU A 131 2.57 27.98 24.86
CA LEU A 131 2.21 26.73 25.53
C LEU A 131 0.85 26.19 25.08
N ALA A 132 -0.15 27.08 24.91
CA ALA A 132 -1.45 26.70 24.38
C ALA A 132 -1.33 26.18 22.93
N ALA A 133 -0.50 26.81 22.11
CA ALA A 133 -0.25 26.37 20.75
C ALA A 133 0.41 24.98 20.71
N VAL A 134 1.37 24.70 21.59
CA VAL A 134 1.94 23.34 21.77
C VAL A 134 0.84 22.31 22.11
N ALA A 135 -0.06 22.64 23.02
CA ALA A 135 -1.18 21.75 23.37
C ALA A 135 -2.12 21.51 22.17
N VAL A 136 -2.41 22.53 21.38
CA VAL A 136 -3.22 22.39 20.15
C VAL A 136 -2.53 21.48 19.12
N VAL A 137 -1.21 21.59 18.94
CA VAL A 137 -0.44 20.67 18.09
C VAL A 137 -0.58 19.23 18.57
N ALA A 138 -0.40 19.00 19.88
CA ALA A 138 -0.53 17.67 20.47
C ALA A 138 -1.92 17.06 20.27
N LEU A 139 -2.99 17.85 20.48
CA LEU A 139 -4.37 17.43 20.25
C LEU A 139 -4.64 17.12 18.78
N ALA A 140 -4.12 17.95 17.86
CA ALA A 140 -4.26 17.71 16.42
C ALA A 140 -3.60 16.40 16.01
N VAL A 141 -2.35 16.17 16.44
CA VAL A 141 -1.64 14.92 16.15
C VAL A 141 -2.37 13.72 16.74
N GLY A 142 -2.74 13.79 18.03
CA GLY A 142 -3.44 12.69 18.69
C GLY A 142 -4.77 12.35 18.04
N TRP A 143 -5.57 13.36 17.68
CA TRP A 143 -6.83 13.15 16.98
C TRP A 143 -6.61 12.54 15.60
N VAL A 144 -5.67 13.06 14.81
CA VAL A 144 -5.35 12.51 13.47
C VAL A 144 -4.90 11.05 13.58
N THR A 145 -4.02 10.73 14.54
CA THR A 145 -3.57 9.35 14.77
C THR A 145 -4.75 8.44 15.14
N GLY A 146 -5.57 8.83 16.11
CA GLY A 146 -6.71 8.01 16.55
C GLY A 146 -7.76 7.84 15.45
N ALA A 147 -8.14 8.92 14.76
CA ALA A 147 -9.10 8.89 13.67
C ALA A 147 -8.61 8.04 12.50
N SER A 148 -7.32 8.14 12.14
CA SER A 148 -6.73 7.35 11.06
C SER A 148 -6.73 5.86 11.37
N LEU A 149 -6.55 5.50 12.64
CA LEU A 149 -6.56 4.12 13.11
C LEU A 149 -7.97 3.52 13.22
N ALA A 150 -8.96 4.34 13.55
CA ALA A 150 -10.38 3.97 13.56
C ALA A 150 -10.99 3.92 12.14
N GLN A 151 -10.33 4.52 11.15
CA GLN A 151 -10.79 4.54 9.77
C GLN A 151 -10.45 3.21 9.06
N GLU A 152 -11.44 2.63 8.39
CA GLU A 152 -11.22 1.48 7.52
C GLU A 152 -10.40 1.88 6.30
N THR A 153 -9.43 1.04 5.93
CA THR A 153 -8.58 1.21 4.75
C THR A 153 -8.78 0.07 3.77
N THR A 154 -8.24 0.21 2.55
CA THR A 154 -8.28 -0.85 1.54
C THR A 154 -7.70 -2.17 2.07
N THR A 155 -6.62 -2.12 2.86
CA THR A 155 -5.87 -3.29 3.32
C THR A 155 -6.14 -3.70 4.76
N ASN A 156 -6.68 -2.83 5.61
CA ASN A 156 -6.88 -3.10 7.04
C ASN A 156 -8.31 -2.83 7.50
N HIS A 157 -8.78 -3.68 8.43
CA HIS A 157 -9.98 -3.42 9.23
C HIS A 157 -9.75 -2.27 10.22
N PRO A 158 -10.80 -1.51 10.57
CA PRO A 158 -10.70 -0.42 11.55
C PRO A 158 -10.34 -0.96 12.94
N LEU A 159 -9.56 -0.21 13.72
CA LEU A 159 -9.31 -0.56 15.12
C LEU A 159 -10.56 -0.31 15.99
N PRO A 160 -10.76 -1.10 17.06
CA PRO A 160 -11.75 -0.79 18.07
C PRO A 160 -11.54 0.63 18.63
N PRO A 161 -12.61 1.41 18.85
CA PRO A 161 -12.52 2.84 19.15
C PRO A 161 -11.67 3.14 20.39
N GLY A 162 -11.77 2.32 21.45
CA GLY A 162 -10.96 2.48 22.65
C GLY A 162 -9.46 2.32 22.40
N ARG A 163 -9.05 1.35 21.55
CA ARG A 163 -7.64 1.15 21.19
C ARG A 163 -7.14 2.26 20.27
N ALA A 164 -7.95 2.68 19.30
CA ALA A 164 -7.62 3.79 18.41
C ALA A 164 -7.44 5.10 19.20
N ALA A 165 -8.34 5.38 20.15
CA ALA A 165 -8.20 6.50 21.08
C ALA A 165 -6.93 6.38 21.92
N GLY A 166 -6.60 5.20 22.44
CA GLY A 166 -5.36 4.96 23.18
C GLY A 166 -4.10 5.32 22.40
N TYR A 167 -4.04 4.95 21.10
CA TYR A 167 -2.94 5.37 20.22
C TYR A 167 -2.92 6.88 20.00
N GLY A 168 -4.08 7.51 19.85
CA GLY A 168 -4.21 8.95 19.73
C GLY A 168 -3.72 9.69 20.98
N VAL A 169 -4.12 9.24 22.17
CA VAL A 169 -3.64 9.79 23.44
C VAL A 169 -2.14 9.59 23.54
N GLY A 170 -1.61 8.38 23.33
CA GLY A 170 -0.17 8.13 23.38
C GLY A 170 0.65 9.04 22.47
N ALA A 171 0.18 9.28 21.24
CA ALA A 171 0.81 10.20 20.30
C ALA A 171 0.76 11.67 20.80
N ALA A 172 -0.39 12.11 21.33
CA ALA A 172 -0.52 13.45 21.92
C ALA A 172 0.42 13.66 23.11
N LEU A 173 0.57 12.67 24.00
CA LEU A 173 1.46 12.75 25.17
C LEU A 173 2.94 12.90 24.75
N VAL A 174 3.36 12.14 23.72
CA VAL A 174 4.73 12.29 23.19
C VAL A 174 4.96 13.67 22.59
N VAL A 175 3.99 14.18 21.82
CA VAL A 175 4.10 15.51 21.18
C VAL A 175 4.07 16.64 22.21
N ILE A 176 3.16 16.59 23.19
CA ILE A 176 3.09 17.62 24.23
C ILE A 176 4.34 17.59 25.12
N GLY A 177 4.85 16.41 25.47
CA GLY A 177 6.08 16.29 26.24
C GLY A 177 7.30 16.83 25.48
N GLY A 178 7.44 16.49 24.20
CA GLY A 178 8.51 17.07 23.35
C GLY A 178 8.37 18.58 23.17
N GLY A 179 7.16 19.08 22.95
CA GLY A 179 6.87 20.50 22.82
C GLY A 179 7.13 21.29 24.11
N LEU A 180 6.78 20.73 25.28
CA LEU A 180 7.09 21.30 26.59
C LEU A 180 8.60 21.33 26.83
N ALA A 181 9.32 20.26 26.55
CA ALA A 181 10.78 20.24 26.66
C ALA A 181 11.42 21.33 25.78
N GLY A 182 10.96 21.48 24.53
CA GLY A 182 11.41 22.55 23.64
C GLY A 182 11.06 23.95 24.16
N ALA A 183 9.85 24.14 24.69
CA ALA A 183 9.45 25.42 25.28
C ALA A 183 10.32 25.78 26.49
N VAL A 184 10.63 24.83 27.37
CA VAL A 184 11.50 25.07 28.53
C VAL A 184 12.95 25.37 28.11
N ALA A 185 13.41 24.77 27.01
CA ALA A 185 14.75 25.03 26.49
C ALA A 185 14.90 26.43 25.87
N LEU A 186 13.81 27.00 25.35
CA LEU A 186 13.83 28.25 24.56
C LEU A 186 13.25 29.46 25.30
N LEU A 187 12.38 29.23 26.29
CA LEU A 187 11.69 30.27 27.05
C LEU A 187 12.13 30.29 28.51
N PRO A 188 11.96 31.42 29.23
CA PRO A 188 12.35 31.54 30.64
C PRO A 188 11.35 30.83 31.59
N LEU A 189 11.18 29.51 31.40
CA LEU A 189 10.35 28.65 32.22
C LEU A 189 11.17 27.97 33.33
N ALA A 190 10.51 27.62 34.42
CA ALA A 190 11.17 26.90 35.52
C ALA A 190 11.61 25.49 35.09
N ALA A 191 12.82 25.08 35.49
CA ALA A 191 13.38 23.76 35.13
C ALA A 191 12.50 22.57 35.56
N GLY A 192 11.63 22.74 36.57
CA GLY A 192 10.67 21.72 36.99
C GLY A 192 9.72 21.25 35.89
N TRP A 193 9.49 22.06 34.85
CA TRP A 193 8.69 21.67 33.69
C TRP A 193 9.32 20.54 32.87
N TYR A 194 10.64 20.32 32.94
CA TYR A 194 11.26 19.14 32.32
C TYR A 194 10.77 17.83 32.93
N VAL A 195 10.39 17.83 34.21
CA VAL A 195 9.82 16.64 34.86
C VAL A 195 8.47 16.30 34.25
N LEU A 196 7.61 17.31 34.05
CA LEU A 196 6.32 17.12 33.37
C LEU A 196 6.52 16.66 31.93
N ALA A 197 7.40 17.34 31.18
CA ALA A 197 7.72 16.96 29.80
C ALA A 197 8.20 15.49 29.70
N GLY A 198 9.11 15.08 30.59
CA GLY A 198 9.62 13.71 30.66
C GLY A 198 8.53 12.69 31.00
N LEU A 199 7.66 13.00 31.97
CA LEU A 199 6.54 12.13 32.36
C LEU A 199 5.61 11.86 31.18
N GLU A 200 5.23 12.91 30.43
CA GLU A 200 4.36 12.79 29.26
C GLU A 200 4.99 11.93 28.15
N ILE A 201 6.28 12.14 27.85
CA ILE A 201 7.01 11.32 26.86
C ILE A 201 7.04 9.86 27.30
N VAL A 202 7.40 9.59 28.57
CA VAL A 202 7.51 8.22 29.08
C VAL A 202 6.14 7.55 29.09
N ALA A 203 5.10 8.21 29.60
CA ALA A 203 3.74 7.68 29.63
C ALA A 203 3.22 7.39 28.20
N GLY A 204 3.42 8.32 27.27
CA GLY A 204 3.06 8.16 25.87
C GLY A 204 3.81 7.00 25.21
N ALA A 205 5.13 6.93 25.35
CA ALA A 205 5.95 5.87 24.77
C ALA A 205 5.62 4.49 25.34
N CYS A 206 5.45 4.37 26.66
CA CYS A 206 5.02 3.12 27.30
C CYS A 206 3.63 2.70 26.83
N GLY A 207 2.67 3.63 26.76
CA GLY A 207 1.32 3.37 26.27
C GLY A 207 1.29 2.91 24.82
N LEU A 208 2.02 3.59 23.93
CA LEU A 208 2.17 3.19 22.53
C LEU A 208 2.83 1.82 22.40
N SER A 209 3.87 1.55 23.18
CA SER A 209 4.57 0.26 23.17
C SER A 209 3.67 -0.89 23.63
N ALA A 210 2.90 -0.68 24.69
CA ALA A 210 1.95 -1.68 25.20
C ALA A 210 0.81 -1.93 24.19
N LEU A 211 0.30 -0.89 23.54
CA LEU A 211 -0.71 -1.03 22.49
C LEU A 211 -0.15 -1.75 21.27
N ALA A 212 1.08 -1.42 20.85
CA ALA A 212 1.76 -2.06 19.73
C ALA A 212 2.01 -3.56 20.01
N ALA A 213 2.51 -3.89 21.20
CA ALA A 213 2.78 -5.26 21.61
C ALA A 213 1.51 -6.13 21.67
N THR A 214 0.36 -5.52 21.98
CA THR A 214 -0.94 -6.23 22.05
C THR A 214 -1.76 -6.13 20.77
N GLN A 215 -1.21 -5.57 19.69
CA GLN A 215 -1.95 -5.40 18.45
C GLN A 215 -2.02 -6.73 17.67
N THR A 216 -3.24 -7.20 17.42
CA THR A 216 -3.49 -8.36 16.56
C THR A 216 -3.50 -7.96 15.09
N ASN A 217 -3.27 -8.95 14.20
CA ASN A 217 -3.29 -8.71 12.77
C ASN A 217 -4.69 -8.27 12.31
N ARG A 218 -4.78 -7.06 11.75
CA ARG A 218 -6.01 -6.46 11.23
C ARG A 218 -6.08 -6.46 9.70
N LYS A 219 -5.10 -7.06 9.01
CA LYS A 219 -5.08 -7.11 7.55
C LYS A 219 -6.25 -7.95 7.03
N LYS A 220 -6.94 -7.43 6.02
CA LYS A 220 -8.02 -8.14 5.32
C LYS A 220 -7.52 -9.41 4.67
N ALA A 221 -8.39 -10.41 4.50
CA ALA A 221 -8.03 -11.71 3.92
C ALA A 221 -7.29 -11.56 2.58
N TRP A 222 -7.91 -10.85 1.61
CA TRP A 222 -7.29 -10.60 0.31
C TRP A 222 -5.90 -9.95 0.41
N ALA A 223 -5.69 -9.03 1.36
CA ALA A 223 -4.42 -8.34 1.54
C ALA A 223 -3.35 -9.26 2.14
N ARG A 224 -3.76 -10.21 3.00
CA ARG A 224 -2.89 -11.26 3.52
C ARG A 224 -2.53 -12.26 2.43
N ASP A 225 -3.50 -12.66 1.61
CA ASP A 225 -3.27 -13.60 0.52
C ASP A 225 -2.33 -12.98 -0.53
N ALA A 226 -2.56 -11.71 -0.90
CA ALA A 226 -1.68 -10.99 -1.81
C ALA A 226 -0.26 -10.77 -1.25
N GLU A 227 -0.10 -10.62 0.07
CA GLU A 227 1.21 -10.57 0.71
C GLU A 227 1.92 -11.93 0.73
N ARG A 228 1.17 -13.02 0.93
CA ARG A 228 1.72 -14.39 0.82
C ARG A 228 2.16 -14.70 -0.60
N ASP A 229 1.38 -14.30 -1.59
CA ASP A 229 1.73 -14.50 -3.01
C ASP A 229 3.00 -13.74 -3.36
N PHE A 230 3.17 -12.51 -2.84
CA PHE A 230 4.38 -11.73 -3.04
C PHE A 230 5.59 -12.33 -2.30
N ALA A 231 5.40 -12.81 -1.08
CA ALA A 231 6.45 -13.49 -0.31
C ALA A 231 6.87 -14.81 -0.98
N ALA A 232 5.91 -15.56 -1.53
CA ALA A 232 6.20 -16.78 -2.29
C ALA A 232 7.05 -16.51 -3.53
N ASP A 233 6.93 -15.30 -4.12
CA ASP A 233 7.70 -14.87 -5.29
C ASP A 233 8.95 -14.04 -4.93
N ASN A 234 9.31 -13.96 -3.64
CA ASN A 234 10.49 -13.23 -3.18
C ASN A 234 11.75 -14.04 -3.48
N ARG A 235 12.57 -13.53 -4.41
CA ARG A 235 13.85 -14.14 -4.80
C ARG A 235 14.78 -14.40 -3.61
N PHE A 236 14.77 -13.56 -2.59
CA PHE A 236 15.64 -13.75 -1.43
C PHE A 236 15.23 -14.95 -0.55
N ASP A 237 13.94 -15.30 -0.55
CA ASP A 237 13.46 -16.50 0.16
C ASP A 237 13.67 -17.77 -0.69
N GLN A 238 13.61 -17.64 -2.02
CA GLN A 238 13.86 -18.75 -2.95
C GLN A 238 15.35 -19.07 -3.15
N ASP A 239 16.22 -18.06 -3.12
CA ASP A 239 17.68 -18.18 -3.26
C ASP A 239 18.37 -17.61 -2.00
N PRO A 240 18.51 -18.42 -0.93
CA PRO A 240 19.14 -17.99 0.32
C PRO A 240 20.62 -17.58 0.11
N ALA A 241 21.29 -18.09 -0.94
CA ALA A 241 22.65 -17.69 -1.25
C ALA A 241 22.70 -16.27 -1.84
N ALA A 242 21.74 -15.89 -2.69
CA ALA A 242 21.58 -14.50 -3.14
C ALA A 242 21.26 -13.55 -1.99
N ALA A 243 20.40 -13.95 -1.05
CA ALA A 243 20.09 -13.17 0.15
C ALA A 243 21.33 -12.96 1.04
N ALA A 244 22.11 -14.02 1.27
CA ALA A 244 23.35 -13.92 2.03
C ALA A 244 24.37 -12.99 1.34
N ARG A 245 24.54 -13.10 0.02
CA ARG A 245 25.42 -12.20 -0.75
C ARG A 245 24.96 -10.75 -0.66
N PHE A 246 23.66 -10.50 -0.80
CA PHE A 246 23.08 -9.17 -0.63
C PHE A 246 23.36 -8.59 0.76
N GLY A 247 23.14 -9.38 1.81
CA GLY A 247 23.41 -8.99 3.19
C GLY A 247 24.88 -8.66 3.43
N ILE A 248 25.80 -9.52 2.96
CA ILE A 248 27.25 -9.30 3.08
C ILE A 248 27.67 -8.02 2.36
N TYR A 249 27.23 -7.81 1.10
CA TYR A 249 27.59 -6.60 0.37
C TYR A 249 27.02 -5.33 1.00
N THR A 250 25.79 -5.40 1.52
CA THR A 250 25.16 -4.28 2.22
C THR A 250 25.93 -3.92 3.49
N ALA A 251 26.32 -4.92 4.29
CA ALA A 251 27.11 -4.71 5.49
C ALA A 251 28.47 -4.07 5.18
N ILE A 252 29.21 -4.62 4.21
CA ILE A 252 30.51 -4.08 3.77
C ILE A 252 30.35 -2.63 3.30
N LEU A 253 29.33 -2.36 2.48
CA LEU A 253 29.06 -1.04 1.91
C LEU A 253 28.78 0.00 3.00
N TRP A 254 27.94 -0.31 3.98
CA TRP A 254 27.61 0.62 5.06
C TRP A 254 28.76 0.81 6.05
N ILE A 255 29.51 -0.25 6.39
CA ILE A 255 30.72 -0.12 7.21
C ILE A 255 31.71 0.82 6.53
N ALA A 256 31.97 0.61 5.24
CA ALA A 256 32.85 1.48 4.45
C ALA A 256 32.33 2.93 4.40
N ALA A 257 31.02 3.12 4.25
CA ALA A 257 30.39 4.43 4.23
C ALA A 257 30.57 5.20 5.54
N PHE A 258 30.39 4.54 6.69
CA PHE A 258 30.58 5.16 8.00
C PHE A 258 32.05 5.50 8.27
N VAL A 259 32.97 4.59 7.92
CA VAL A 259 34.41 4.88 8.01
C VAL A 259 34.77 6.09 7.15
N LEU A 260 34.29 6.13 5.91
CA LEU A 260 34.54 7.24 4.98
C LEU A 260 33.90 8.55 5.48
N PHE A 261 32.70 8.50 6.05
CA PHE A 261 32.03 9.66 6.65
C PHE A 261 32.90 10.27 7.77
N VAL A 262 33.44 9.45 8.68
CA VAL A 262 34.33 9.94 9.74
C VAL A 262 35.63 10.50 9.17
N VAL A 263 36.28 9.79 8.24
CA VAL A 263 37.53 10.25 7.61
C VAL A 263 37.34 11.58 6.88
N LEU A 264 36.27 11.72 6.09
CA LEU A 264 35.93 12.97 5.40
C LEU A 264 35.56 14.08 6.38
N GLY A 265 34.85 13.76 7.46
CA GLY A 265 34.54 14.72 8.53
C GLY A 265 35.80 15.32 9.17
N LEU A 266 36.83 14.49 9.36
CA LEU A 266 38.12 14.91 9.93
C LEU A 266 39.05 15.60 8.93
N THR A 267 38.97 15.28 7.63
CA THR A 267 39.93 15.76 6.61
C THR A 267 39.42 16.92 5.76
N VAL A 268 38.14 16.90 5.39
CA VAL A 268 37.50 17.89 4.48
C VAL A 268 36.46 18.74 5.23
N GLY A 269 35.92 18.23 6.33
CA GLY A 269 34.95 18.90 7.19
C GLY A 269 33.55 18.29 7.14
N TRP A 270 32.80 18.48 8.22
CA TRP A 270 31.47 17.90 8.45
C TRP A 270 30.40 18.31 7.42
N ALA A 271 30.59 19.45 6.75
CA ALA A 271 29.64 19.94 5.74
C ALA A 271 29.53 19.03 4.51
N TRP A 272 30.56 18.23 4.22
CA TRP A 272 30.63 17.38 3.01
C TRP A 272 30.67 15.88 3.30
N SER A 273 30.91 15.48 4.56
CA SER A 273 31.08 14.07 4.91
C SER A 273 29.84 13.22 4.64
N TRP A 274 28.64 13.79 4.73
CA TRP A 274 27.37 13.11 4.45
C TRP A 274 27.25 12.58 3.01
N LEU A 275 28.03 13.10 2.06
CA LEU A 275 28.08 12.60 0.69
C LEU A 275 28.52 11.12 0.61
N ALA A 276 29.33 10.65 1.57
CA ALA A 276 29.68 9.23 1.66
C ALA A 276 28.45 8.33 1.88
N LEU A 277 27.51 8.77 2.72
CA LEU A 277 26.28 8.03 3.01
C LEU A 277 25.35 8.01 1.79
N VAL A 278 25.28 9.12 1.06
CA VAL A 278 24.50 9.21 -0.18
C VAL A 278 25.10 8.34 -1.28
N GLY A 279 26.42 8.36 -1.46
CA GLY A 279 27.12 7.49 -2.41
C GLY A 279 26.87 6.01 -2.11
N ALA A 280 26.98 5.62 -0.84
CA ALA A 280 26.68 4.25 -0.41
C ALA A 280 25.22 3.86 -0.69
N PHE A 281 24.27 4.76 -0.43
CA PHE A 281 22.86 4.52 -0.76
C PHE A 281 22.65 4.28 -2.27
N LEU A 282 23.27 5.09 -3.14
CA LEU A 282 23.17 4.92 -4.59
C LEU A 282 23.75 3.58 -5.06
N VAL A 283 24.92 3.19 -4.53
CA VAL A 283 25.54 1.89 -4.82
C VAL A 283 24.66 0.74 -4.34
N MET A 284 24.02 0.87 -3.17
CA MET A 284 23.08 -0.13 -2.65
C MET A 284 21.87 -0.31 -3.57
N MET A 285 21.32 0.78 -4.11
CA MET A 285 20.21 0.72 -5.08
C MET A 285 20.61 0.03 -6.38
N LEU A 286 21.81 0.31 -6.91
CA LEU A 286 22.35 -0.37 -8.09
C LEU A 286 22.57 -1.87 -7.84
N LEU A 287 23.09 -2.21 -6.66
CA LEU A 287 23.30 -3.59 -6.24
C LEU A 287 21.99 -4.35 -6.15
N LEU A 288 20.96 -3.75 -5.53
CA LEU A 288 19.59 -4.29 -5.49
C LEU A 288 19.04 -4.52 -6.90
N ALA A 289 19.10 -3.52 -7.77
CA ALA A 289 18.58 -3.63 -9.13
C ALA A 289 19.25 -4.78 -9.91
N ARG A 290 20.59 -4.89 -9.80
CA ARG A 290 21.34 -5.95 -10.47
C ARG A 290 20.99 -7.34 -9.93
N MET A 291 20.82 -7.48 -8.61
CA MET A 291 20.50 -8.76 -7.99
C MET A 291 19.04 -9.18 -8.21
N LEU A 292 18.11 -8.22 -8.27
CA LEU A 292 16.70 -8.51 -8.46
C LEU A 292 16.39 -8.85 -9.93
N PHE A 293 16.95 -8.10 -10.88
CA PHE A 293 16.55 -8.18 -12.30
C PHE A 293 17.60 -8.79 -13.25
N GLY A 294 18.90 -8.81 -12.88
CA GLY A 294 19.99 -9.10 -13.82
C GLY A 294 20.18 -10.56 -14.28
N HIS A 295 19.21 -11.46 -14.07
CA HIS A 295 19.29 -12.86 -14.53
C HIS A 295 18.20 -13.27 -15.53
N GLN A 296 17.12 -12.50 -15.69
CA GLN A 296 16.07 -12.83 -16.65
C GLN A 296 16.55 -12.73 -18.11
N ASP A 297 17.60 -11.94 -18.37
CA ASP A 297 18.15 -11.74 -19.71
C ASP A 297 19.07 -12.90 -20.17
N ARG A 298 19.61 -13.71 -19.25
CA ARG A 298 20.53 -14.81 -19.60
C ARG A 298 19.84 -16.14 -19.87
N ALA A 299 18.60 -16.30 -19.44
CA ALA A 299 17.82 -17.51 -19.69
C ALA A 299 17.06 -17.46 -21.03
N ARG A 300 17.10 -16.32 -21.73
CA ARG A 300 16.45 -16.09 -23.04
C ARG A 300 17.44 -15.91 -24.20
N ALA A 301 18.74 -16.08 -23.94
CA ALA A 301 19.82 -16.04 -24.92
C ALA A 301 20.54 -17.38 -24.95
#